data_AF-A0A7V4EFU7-F1
#
_entry.id   AF-A0A7V4EFU7-F1
#
_cell.length_a   1.000
_cell.length_b   1.000
_cell.length_c   1.000
_cell.angle_alpha   90.00
_cell.angle_beta   90.00
_cell.angle_gamma   90.00
#
_symmetry.space_group_name_H-M   'P 1'
#
loop_
_entity.id
_entity.type
_entity.pdbx_description
1 polymer ?
#
loop_
_entity_poly.entity_id
_entity_poly.type
_entity_poly.pdbx_seq_one_letter_code
_entity_poly.pdbx_strand_id
1 'polypeptide(L)'
;MKPKAITFDFWGTLFTEGKAFLEKVMPARYEILLDALSEAGHPAEEHEVREAYRQAALAFEEAWKAGEHMSVYDRVVRIFALLGAPHDPGLIALTARKLEESSL
;
A
#
# COMPACT_ATOMS: atom_id res chain seq x y z
N MET A 1 -11.57 25.04 27.50
CA MET A 1 -11.33 23.60 27.73
C MET A 1 -9.83 23.40 27.87
N LYS A 2 -9.34 22.71 28.91
CA LYS A 2 -7.91 22.35 29.01
C LYS A 2 -7.73 20.94 28.41
N PRO A 3 -6.77 20.71 27.49
CA PRO A 3 -6.52 19.38 26.95
C PRO A 3 -6.13 18.41 28.08
N LYS A 4 -6.75 17.23 28.10
CA LYS A 4 -6.53 16.20 29.14
C LYS A 4 -5.35 15.28 28.83
N ALA A 5 -4.98 15.15 27.56
CA ALA A 5 -3.85 14.36 27.09
C ALA A 5 -3.34 14.93 25.76
N ILE A 6 -2.06 14.70 25.47
CA ILE A 6 -1.41 14.98 24.19
C ILE A 6 -0.66 13.72 23.78
N THR A 7 -0.86 13.25 22.56
CA THR A 7 -0.15 12.12 21.97
C THR A 7 0.78 12.62 20.87
N PHE A 8 1.97 12.04 20.77
CA PHE A 8 2.95 12.33 19.73
C PHE A 8 3.14 11.08 18.88
N ASP A 9 3.03 11.25 17.57
CA ASP A 9 3.45 10.25 16.60
C ASP A 9 4.90 10.54 16.20
N PHE A 10 5.76 9.54 16.38
CA PHE A 10 7.17 9.61 16.01
C PHE A 10 7.49 8.74 14.78
N TRP A 11 6.50 8.02 14.23
CA TRP A 11 6.64 7.29 12.98
C TRP A 11 6.96 8.28 11.85
N GLY A 12 8.03 8.03 11.08
CA GLY A 12 8.56 8.99 10.09
C GLY A 12 9.42 10.14 10.65
N THR A 13 9.42 10.38 11.97
CA THR A 13 10.35 11.34 12.63
C THR A 13 11.59 10.64 13.15
N LEU A 14 11.44 9.49 13.79
CA LEU A 14 12.54 8.70 14.35
C LEU A 14 12.99 7.55 13.45
N PHE A 15 12.15 7.16 12.50
CA PHE A 15 12.38 6.00 11.64
C PHE A 15 12.31 6.40 10.18
N THR A 16 13.31 5.99 9.41
CA THR A 16 13.30 6.01 7.95
C THR A 16 13.55 4.61 7.43
N GLU A 17 13.00 4.33 6.25
CA GLU A 17 13.21 3.05 5.58
C GLU A 17 14.69 2.87 5.25
N GLY A 18 15.29 1.77 5.71
CA GLY A 18 16.67 1.43 5.40
C GLY A 18 16.83 0.92 3.96
N LYS A 19 18.07 0.90 3.43
CA LYS A 19 18.35 0.41 2.06
C LYS A 19 17.76 -0.96 1.75
N ALA A 20 17.80 -1.88 2.72
CA ALA A 20 17.25 -3.24 2.55
C ALA A 20 15.75 -3.26 2.24
N PHE A 21 14.98 -2.28 2.73
CA PHE A 21 13.57 -2.14 2.41
C PHE A 21 13.37 -1.80 0.92
N LEU A 22 14.12 -0.83 0.41
CA LEU A 22 14.05 -0.42 -0.99
C LEU A 22 14.59 -1.49 -1.95
N GLU A 23 15.60 -2.25 -1.54
CA GLU A 23 16.27 -3.25 -2.38
C GLU A 23 15.59 -4.62 -2.37
N LYS A 24 14.79 -4.95 -1.34
CA LYS A 24 14.18 -6.29 -1.19
C LYS A 24 12.67 -6.26 -1.05
N VAL A 25 12.15 -5.44 -0.13
CA VAL A 25 10.71 -5.43 0.18
C VAL A 25 9.92 -4.80 -0.97
N MET A 26 10.36 -3.64 -1.47
CA MET A 26 9.64 -2.95 -2.54
C MET A 26 9.56 -3.75 -3.84
N PRO A 27 10.66 -4.35 -4.36
CA PRO A 27 10.57 -5.25 -5.51
C PRO A 27 9.60 -6.41 -5.29
N ALA A 28 9.65 -7.09 -4.14
CA ALA A 28 8.74 -8.19 -3.84
C ALA A 28 7.27 -7.76 -3.83
N ARG A 29 6.98 -6.56 -3.33
CA ARG A 29 5.62 -5.98 -3.35
C ARG A 29 5.14 -5.66 -4.75
N TYR A 30 6.02 -5.17 -5.63
CA TYR A 30 5.66 -4.93 -7.03
C TYR A 30 5.36 -6.22 -7.77
N GLU A 31 6.18 -7.27 -7.57
CA GLU A 31 5.92 -8.59 -8.15
C GLU A 31 4.56 -9.16 -7.70
N ILE A 32 4.24 -9.08 -6.40
CA ILE A 32 2.93 -9.51 -5.88
C ILE A 32 1.76 -8.80 -6.57
N LEU A 33 1.90 -7.51 -6.84
CA LEU A 33 0.87 -6.72 -7.50
C LEU A 33 0.78 -7.05 -8.99
N LEU A 34 1.91 -7.22 -9.68
CA LEU A 34 1.97 -7.63 -11.09
C LEU A 34 1.32 -9.00 -11.30
N ASP A 35 1.64 -9.97 -10.44
CA ASP A 35 1.03 -11.29 -10.45
C ASP A 35 -0.48 -11.20 -10.24
N ALA A 36 -0.94 -10.44 -9.25
CA ALA A 36 -2.36 -10.29 -8.97
C ALA A 36 -3.11 -9.59 -10.13
N LEU A 37 -2.50 -8.61 -10.78
CA LEU A 37 -3.07 -7.92 -11.94
C LEU A 37 -3.18 -8.85 -13.15
N SER A 38 -2.16 -9.70 -13.35
CA SER A 38 -2.19 -10.76 -14.37
C SER A 38 -3.30 -11.78 -14.09
N GLU A 39 -3.42 -12.26 -12.84
CA GLU A 39 -4.51 -13.16 -12.40
C GLU A 39 -5.90 -12.53 -12.58
N ALA A 40 -6.02 -11.20 -12.43
CA ALA A 40 -7.24 -10.45 -12.66
C ALA A 40 -7.59 -10.28 -14.17
N GLY A 41 -6.74 -10.77 -15.08
CA GLY A 41 -6.89 -10.56 -16.52
C GLY A 41 -6.60 -9.12 -16.97
N HIS A 42 -5.88 -8.36 -16.15
CA HIS A 42 -5.51 -6.97 -16.40
C HIS A 42 -4.00 -6.75 -16.18
N PRO A 43 -3.13 -7.40 -16.98
CA PRO A 43 -1.69 -7.25 -16.82
C PRO A 43 -1.28 -5.78 -16.97
N ALA A 44 -0.37 -5.33 -16.11
CA ALA A 44 0.18 -3.98 -16.12
C ALA A 44 1.71 -4.04 -16.18
N GLU A 45 2.33 -2.95 -16.61
CA GLU A 45 3.78 -2.81 -16.60
C GLU A 45 4.29 -2.36 -15.22
N GLU A 46 5.54 -2.71 -14.90
CA GLU A 46 6.13 -2.41 -13.58
C GLU A 46 6.09 -0.90 -13.24
N HIS A 47 6.31 -0.04 -14.24
CA HIS A 47 6.29 1.41 -14.05
C HIS A 47 4.89 1.94 -13.69
N GLU A 48 3.82 1.31 -14.20
CA GLU A 48 2.43 1.65 -13.88
C GLU A 48 2.10 1.22 -12.45
N VAL A 49 2.51 0.02 -12.06
CA VAL A 49 2.35 -0.50 -10.69
C VAL A 49 3.09 0.36 -9.67
N ARG A 50 4.32 0.78 -9.99
CA ARG A 50 5.12 1.69 -9.14
C ARG A 50 4.43 3.03 -8.94
N GLU A 51 3.88 3.62 -10.00
CA GLU A 51 3.17 4.90 -9.91
C GLU A 51 1.84 4.74 -9.15
N ALA A 52 1.05 3.72 -9.43
CA ALA A 52 -0.19 3.44 -8.70
C ALA A 52 0.07 3.20 -7.21
N TYR A 53 1.13 2.46 -6.87
CA TYR A 53 1.55 2.25 -5.48
C TYR A 53 1.95 3.57 -4.81
N ARG A 54 2.70 4.44 -5.49
CA ARG A 54 3.07 5.77 -4.99
C ARG A 54 1.83 6.63 -4.71
N GLN A 55 0.86 6.62 -5.62
CA GLN A 55 -0.41 7.36 -5.46
C GLN A 55 -1.26 6.79 -4.32
N ALA A 56 -1.28 5.47 -4.13
CA ALA A 56 -1.93 4.84 -2.99
C ALA A 56 -1.24 5.17 -1.65
N ALA A 57 0.09 5.28 -1.63
CA ALA A 57 0.85 5.72 -0.46
C ALA A 57 0.54 7.18 -0.09
N LEU A 58 0.41 8.08 -1.07
CA LEU A 58 -0.01 9.46 -0.82
C LEU A 58 -1.42 9.54 -0.19
N ALA A 59 -2.37 8.74 -0.68
CA ALA A 59 -3.69 8.65 -0.08
C ALA A 59 -3.67 8.12 1.36
N PHE A 60 -2.84 7.12 1.61
CA PHE A 60 -2.66 6.59 2.96
C PHE A 60 -2.16 7.69 3.91
N GLU A 61 -1.18 8.48 3.49
CA GLU A 61 -0.67 9.62 4.27
C GLU A 61 -1.73 10.71 4.50
N GLU A 62 -2.58 10.98 3.51
CA GLU A 62 -3.70 11.92 3.65
C GLU A 62 -4.73 11.42 4.65
N ALA A 63 -5.14 10.15 4.56
CA ALA A 63 -6.05 9.51 5.50
C ALA A 63 -5.47 9.49 6.93
N TRP A 64 -4.18 9.15 7.07
CA TRP A 64 -3.48 9.17 8.35
C TRP A 64 -3.52 10.56 9.00
N LYS A 65 -3.22 11.62 8.23
CA LYS A 65 -3.28 13.02 8.71
C LYS A 65 -4.70 13.46 9.09
N ALA A 66 -5.71 12.90 8.44
CA ALA A 66 -7.12 13.12 8.79
C ALA A 66 -7.59 12.31 10.01
N GLY A 67 -6.74 11.43 10.55
CA GLY A 67 -7.10 10.50 11.63
C GLY A 67 -8.00 9.36 11.16
N GLU A 68 -8.03 9.10 9.85
CA GLU A 68 -8.79 8.03 9.23
C GLU A 68 -7.92 6.76 9.10
N HIS A 69 -8.54 5.60 9.29
CA HIS A 69 -7.88 4.32 9.10
C HIS A 69 -7.98 3.88 7.64
N MET A 70 -6.84 3.53 7.03
CA MET A 70 -6.77 2.89 5.71
C MET A 70 -5.99 1.59 5.83
N SER A 71 -6.67 0.47 5.58
CA SER A 71 -6.07 -0.86 5.66
C SER A 71 -5.22 -1.19 4.43
N VAL A 72 -4.43 -2.27 4.48
CA VAL A 72 -3.70 -2.75 3.29
C VAL A 72 -4.68 -3.21 2.21
N TYR A 73 -5.82 -3.79 2.60
CA TYR A 73 -6.91 -4.12 1.67
C TYR A 73 -7.36 -2.87 0.90
N ASP A 74 -7.67 -1.77 1.59
CA ASP A 74 -8.11 -0.51 0.96
C ASP A 74 -7.06 0.04 0.00
N ARG A 75 -5.78 -0.10 0.35
CA ARG A 75 -4.67 0.30 -0.52
C ARG A 75 -4.62 -0.54 -1.79
N VAL A 76 -4.80 -1.87 -1.70
CA VAL A 76 -4.86 -2.75 -2.87
C VAL A 76 -6.08 -2.44 -3.75
N VAL A 77 -7.25 -2.24 -3.15
CA VAL A 77 -8.46 -1.78 -3.87
C VAL A 77 -8.15 -0.53 -4.67
N ARG A 78 -7.49 0.46 -4.04
CA ARG A 78 -7.16 1.72 -4.69
C ARG A 78 -6.15 1.53 -5.82
N ILE A 79 -5.13 0.69 -5.65
CA ILE A 79 -4.16 0.37 -6.71
C ILE A 79 -4.87 -0.26 -7.91
N PHE A 80 -5.74 -1.24 -7.68
CA PHE A 80 -6.52 -1.89 -8.75
C PHE A 80 -7.42 -0.86 -9.46
N ALA A 81 -8.07 0.03 -8.71
CA ALA A 81 -8.91 1.08 -9.28
C ALA A 81 -8.09 2.09 -10.12
N LEU A 82 -6.90 2.48 -9.67
CA LEU A 82 -6.00 3.39 -10.40
C LEU A 82 -5.52 2.78 -11.73
N LEU A 83 -5.36 1.46 -11.76
CA LEU A 83 -4.95 0.71 -12.95
C LEU A 83 -6.14 0.28 -13.81
N GLY A 84 -7.39 0.47 -13.37
CA GLY A 84 -8.58 0.03 -14.11
C GLY A 84 -8.82 -1.48 -14.06
N ALA A 85 -8.18 -2.20 -13.13
CA ALA A 85 -8.37 -3.62 -12.92
C ALA A 85 -9.71 -3.92 -12.23
N PRO A 86 -10.33 -5.09 -12.50
CA PRO A 86 -11.60 -5.46 -11.89
C PRO A 86 -11.46 -5.67 -10.38
N HIS A 87 -12.50 -5.29 -9.65
CA HIS A 87 -12.56 -5.51 -8.21
C HIS A 87 -13.07 -6.92 -7.89
N ASP A 88 -12.15 -7.87 -7.72
CA ASP A 88 -12.41 -9.18 -7.13
C ASP A 88 -12.04 -9.17 -5.63
N PRO A 89 -13.02 -9.24 -4.70
CA PRO A 89 -12.74 -9.17 -3.26
C PRO A 89 -11.81 -10.28 -2.75
N GLY A 90 -11.89 -11.49 -3.33
CA GLY A 90 -11.07 -12.63 -2.91
C GLY A 90 -9.61 -12.45 -3.32
N LEU A 91 -9.40 -12.01 -4.56
CA LEU A 91 -8.05 -11.70 -5.06
C LEU A 91 -7.45 -10.52 -4.31
N ILE A 92 -8.21 -9.45 -4.07
CA ILE A 92 -7.74 -8.28 -3.31
C ILE A 92 -7.35 -8.68 -1.88
N ALA A 93 -8.16 -9.49 -1.19
CA ALA A 93 -7.84 -9.97 0.15
C ALA A 93 -6.56 -10.82 0.18
N LEU A 94 -6.38 -11.72 -0.80
CA LEU A 94 -5.18 -12.54 -0.92
C LEU A 94 -3.93 -11.67 -1.18
N THR A 95 -4.04 -10.71 -2.10
CA THR A 95 -2.96 -9.78 -2.44
C THR A 95 -2.60 -8.91 -1.24
N ALA A 96 -3.57 -8.38 -0.52
CA ALA A 96 -3.33 -7.61 0.70
C ALA A 96 -2.56 -8.41 1.75
N ARG A 97 -2.95 -9.68 1.97
CA ARG A 97 -2.23 -10.58 2.87
C ARG A 97 -0.79 -10.84 2.42
N LYS A 98 -0.57 -11.15 1.13
CA LYS A 98 0.79 -11.33 0.58
C LYS A 98 1.65 -10.08 0.78
N LEU A 99 1.08 -8.88 0.60
CA LEU A 99 1.79 -7.62 0.85
C LEU A 99 2.13 -7.42 2.34
N GLU A 100 1.23 -7.78 3.25
CA GLU A 100 1.52 -7.75 4.69
C GLU A 100 2.66 -8.71 5.05
N GLU A 101 2.64 -9.93 4.51
CA GLU A 101 3.67 -10.96 4.73
C GLU A 101 5.03 -10.58 4.12
N SER A 102 5.06 -9.74 3.07
CA SER A 102 6.30 -9.21 2.47
C SER A 102 7.02 -8.16 3.34
N SER A 103 6.42 -7.72 4.44
CA SER A 103 6.90 -6.61 5.28
C SER A 103 8.04 -6.98 6.25
N LEU A 104 8.59 -8.20 6.14
CA LEU A 104 9.58 -8.79 7.05
C LEU A 104 10.95 -8.99 6.40
#